data_AF-A0A6S7JGD3-F1
#
_entry.id   AF-A0A6S7JGD3-F1
#
_cell.length_a   1.000
_cell.length_b   1.000
_cell.length_c   1.000
_cell.angle_alpha   90.00
_cell.angle_beta   90.00
_cell.angle_gamma   90.00
#
_symmetry.space_group_name_H-M   'P 1'
#
loop_
_entity.id
_entity.type
_entity.pdbx_description
1 polymer ?
#
loop_
_entity_poly.entity_id
_entity_poly.type
_entity_poly.pdbx_seq_one_letter_code
_entity_poly.pdbx_strand_id
1 'polypeptide(L)'
;LTKNERNVGQPWKPQEFPAKSKSAENKESQDPLVEKDPIFGAVQEQPNGDVVLPAGMLETIEKSFKKLSERCNLKKEVHLLKASMYSNFIVKKEKPIYDPTKFKAFCKSVGSTYNFYHIMAAVTDKRHSPNKILLNELRTATIIYKMCYSLSQQCNAMQIDQSLYLDSSNINKEGIETQHQLGDTCSIKTTDRVMTVLAEQHYMCNKK
;
A
#
# COMPACT_ATOMS: atom_id res chain seq x y z
N LEU A 1 45.30 25.87 -17.75
CA LEU A 1 44.18 26.82 -17.58
C LEU A 1 42.98 26.17 -18.28
N THR A 2 41.92 25.67 -17.66
CA THR A 2 41.33 25.82 -16.32
C THR A 2 40.58 24.53 -15.96
N LYS A 3 40.67 24.10 -14.70
CA LYS A 3 39.79 23.09 -14.10
C LYS A 3 38.40 23.71 -13.93
N ASN A 4 37.33 23.00 -14.28
CA ASN A 4 35.99 23.32 -13.81
C ASN A 4 35.35 22.08 -13.21
N GLU A 5 35.37 22.06 -11.88
CA GLU A 5 34.71 21.13 -10.98
C GLU A 5 33.20 21.27 -11.15
N ARG A 6 32.51 20.18 -11.51
CA ARG A 6 31.05 20.13 -11.48
C ARG A 6 30.61 19.64 -10.11
N ASN A 7 29.90 20.52 -9.43
CA ASN A 7 29.22 20.37 -8.14
C ASN A 7 28.74 18.95 -7.86
N VAL A 8 29.36 18.33 -6.86
CA VAL A 8 28.81 17.20 -6.13
C VAL A 8 27.59 17.72 -5.37
N GLY A 9 26.41 17.22 -5.71
CA GLY A 9 25.16 17.60 -5.05
C GLY A 9 25.27 17.39 -3.54
N GLN A 10 24.93 18.43 -2.77
CA GLN A 10 24.96 18.34 -1.32
C GLN A 10 23.94 17.29 -0.82
N PRO A 11 24.30 16.47 0.17
CA PRO A 11 23.36 15.57 0.82
C PRO A 11 22.30 16.40 1.57
N TRP A 12 21.05 15.95 1.48
CA TRP A 12 19.90 16.54 2.17
C TRP A 12 20.17 16.70 3.67
N LYS A 13 20.01 17.92 4.20
CA LYS A 13 20.07 18.21 5.64
C LYS A 13 18.65 18.38 6.20
N PRO A 14 18.29 17.73 7.33
CA PRO A 14 17.03 17.99 8.00
C PRO A 14 16.97 19.41 8.56
N GLN A 15 15.81 20.04 8.45
CA GLN A 15 15.53 21.36 9.01
C GLN A 15 15.24 21.24 10.51
N GLU A 16 16.06 21.87 11.36
CA GLU A 16 15.85 21.93 12.81
C GLU A 16 14.78 22.99 13.15
N PHE A 17 13.81 22.60 13.98
CA PHE A 17 12.82 23.50 14.57
C PHE A 17 12.88 23.41 16.10
N PRO A 18 12.59 24.51 16.83
CA PRO A 18 13.10 24.73 18.17
C PRO A 18 12.45 23.84 19.23
N ALA A 19 13.28 23.41 20.17
CA ALA A 19 12.89 22.66 21.36
C ALA A 19 11.92 23.48 22.22
N LYS A 20 10.71 22.95 22.46
CA LYS A 20 9.84 23.43 23.54
C LYS A 20 10.05 22.59 24.79
N SER A 21 10.37 23.32 25.85
CA SER A 21 10.65 22.93 27.21
C SER A 21 9.58 22.04 27.84
N LYS A 22 10.04 21.03 28.58
CA LYS A 22 9.25 20.30 29.58
C LYS A 22 9.06 21.17 30.82
N SER A 23 7.83 21.25 31.32
CA SER A 23 7.56 21.38 32.75
C SER A 23 6.32 20.53 33.04
N ALA A 24 6.56 19.46 33.79
CA ALA A 24 5.57 18.55 34.31
C ALA A 24 4.89 19.17 35.53
N GLU A 25 3.59 18.97 35.67
CA GLU A 25 2.94 18.91 36.97
C GLU A 25 1.99 17.71 37.01
N ASN A 26 2.29 16.83 37.97
CA ASN A 26 1.50 15.70 38.43
C ASN A 26 0.08 16.15 38.80
N LYS A 27 -0.94 15.38 38.38
CA LYS A 27 -2.05 15.04 39.27
C LYS A 27 -2.38 13.55 39.15
N GLU A 28 -2.42 12.97 40.34
CA GLU A 28 -2.56 11.58 40.71
C GLU A 28 -4.02 11.13 40.61
N SER A 29 -4.20 9.86 40.21
CA SER A 29 -5.28 8.95 40.57
C SER A 29 -6.74 9.40 40.44
N GLN A 30 -7.45 8.79 39.49
CA GLN A 30 -8.57 7.86 39.76
C GLN A 30 -9.09 7.35 38.41
N ASP A 31 -8.79 6.09 38.08
CA ASP A 31 -9.48 5.38 36.99
C ASP A 31 -10.81 4.84 37.52
N PRO A 32 -11.95 5.16 36.88
CA PRO A 32 -13.14 4.34 36.99
C PRO A 32 -13.35 3.56 35.69
N LEU A 33 -13.49 2.24 35.87
CA LEU A 33 -14.19 1.31 34.98
C LEU A 33 -13.48 0.97 33.67
N VAL A 34 -12.69 -0.10 33.74
CA VAL A 34 -12.51 -1.05 32.65
C VAL A 34 -13.90 -1.49 32.19
N GLU A 35 -14.39 -0.91 31.10
CA GLU A 35 -15.51 -1.42 30.34
C GLU A 35 -15.07 -2.78 29.77
N LYS A 36 -15.42 -3.85 30.49
CA LYS A 36 -15.29 -5.21 29.99
C LYS A 36 -16.30 -5.36 28.85
N ASP A 37 -15.84 -5.28 27.61
CA ASP A 37 -16.58 -5.83 26.47
C ASP A 37 -16.69 -7.35 26.66
N PRO A 38 -17.87 -7.93 26.99
CA PRO A 38 -18.03 -9.35 26.94
C PRO A 38 -18.55 -9.66 25.55
N ILE A 39 -17.63 -9.82 24.58
CA ILE A 39 -17.97 -10.48 23.31
C ILE A 39 -18.54 -11.89 23.58
N PHE A 40 -18.21 -12.44 24.74
CA PHE A 40 -18.70 -13.70 25.26
C PHE A 40 -19.31 -13.42 26.64
N GLY A 41 -20.61 -13.65 26.80
CA GLY A 41 -21.36 -13.34 28.02
C GLY A 41 -20.77 -13.94 29.30
N ALA A 42 -21.31 -13.52 30.45
CA ALA A 42 -20.83 -13.90 31.78
C ALA A 42 -20.58 -15.42 31.91
N VAL A 43 -19.37 -15.78 32.32
CA VAL A 43 -18.95 -17.17 32.59
C VAL A 43 -19.75 -17.66 33.80
N GLN A 44 -20.53 -18.73 33.63
CA GLN A 44 -21.21 -19.38 34.75
C GLN A 44 -20.29 -20.43 35.37
N GLU A 45 -19.80 -20.13 36.57
CA GLU A 45 -19.06 -21.07 37.40
C GLU A 45 -20.04 -21.91 38.22
N GLN A 46 -19.89 -23.24 38.17
CA GLN A 46 -20.62 -24.12 39.06
C GLN A 46 -20.00 -24.12 40.48
N PRO A 47 -20.75 -24.53 41.52
CA PRO A 47 -20.29 -24.51 42.92
C PRO A 47 -19.04 -25.37 43.21
N ASN A 48 -18.69 -26.27 42.30
CA ASN A 48 -17.52 -27.14 42.32
C ASN A 48 -16.27 -26.53 41.63
N GLY A 49 -16.37 -25.30 41.12
CA GLY A 49 -15.27 -24.63 40.41
C GLY A 49 -15.18 -24.96 38.92
N ASP A 50 -16.08 -25.79 38.40
CA ASP A 50 -16.13 -26.11 36.97
C ASP A 50 -16.79 -24.98 36.18
N VAL A 51 -16.10 -24.52 35.14
CA VAL A 51 -16.65 -23.55 34.18
C VAL A 51 -17.55 -24.28 33.21
N VAL A 52 -18.85 -23.96 33.24
CA VAL A 52 -19.79 -24.49 32.25
C VAL A 52 -20.00 -23.47 31.14
N LEU A 53 -19.52 -23.83 29.96
CA LEU A 53 -19.81 -23.08 28.75
C LEU A 53 -21.32 -23.17 28.47
N PRO A 54 -22.02 -22.03 28.27
CA PRO A 54 -23.42 -22.02 27.89
C PRO A 54 -23.69 -22.91 26.67
N ALA A 55 -24.79 -23.66 26.71
CA ALA A 55 -25.24 -24.46 25.59
C ALA A 55 -25.36 -23.60 24.31
N GLY A 56 -24.77 -24.04 23.20
CA GLY A 56 -24.73 -23.30 21.94
C GLY A 56 -23.64 -22.22 21.82
N MET A 57 -22.83 -22.00 22.86
CA MET A 57 -21.69 -21.08 22.78
C MET A 57 -20.63 -21.56 21.78
N LEU A 58 -20.31 -22.86 21.78
CA LEU A 58 -19.37 -23.44 20.81
C LEU A 58 -19.90 -23.35 19.37
N GLU A 59 -21.19 -23.57 19.14
CA GLU A 59 -21.83 -23.43 17.84
C GLU A 59 -21.86 -21.96 17.37
N THR A 60 -22.00 -21.02 18.30
CA THR A 60 -21.93 -19.57 18.04
C THR A 60 -20.50 -19.15 17.70
N ILE A 61 -19.51 -19.67 18.42
CA ILE A 61 -18.08 -19.48 18.16
C ILE A 61 -17.75 -20.03 16.77
N GLU A 62 -18.17 -21.26 16.46
CA GLU A 62 -17.92 -21.91 15.17
C GLU A 62 -18.57 -21.14 14.01
N LYS A 63 -19.83 -20.72 14.15
CA LYS A 63 -20.48 -19.82 13.16
C LYS A 63 -19.74 -18.51 12.98
N SER A 64 -19.22 -17.93 14.06
CA SER A 64 -18.45 -16.68 14.01
C SER A 64 -17.10 -16.87 13.32
N PHE A 65 -16.38 -17.96 13.61
CA PHE A 65 -15.14 -18.33 12.93
C PHE A 65 -15.35 -18.63 11.45
N LYS A 66 -16.41 -19.36 11.09
CA LYS A 66 -16.76 -19.61 9.70
C LYS A 66 -17.04 -18.31 8.96
N LYS A 67 -17.84 -17.41 9.54
CA LYS A 67 -18.11 -16.07 9.00
C LYS A 67 -16.86 -15.19 8.89
N LEU A 68 -15.92 -15.30 9.83
CA LEU A 68 -14.61 -14.62 9.78
C LEU A 68 -13.72 -15.18 8.66
N SER A 69 -13.68 -16.50 8.49
CA SER A 69 -12.90 -17.18 7.44
C SER A 69 -13.42 -16.85 6.04
N GLU A 70 -14.74 -16.71 5.87
CA GLU A 70 -15.36 -16.31 4.60
C GLU A 70 -15.17 -14.81 4.28
N ARG A 71 -14.95 -13.98 5.30
CA ARG A 71 -14.72 -12.53 5.16
C ARG A 71 -13.30 -12.17 4.72
N CYS A 72 -12.31 -13.07 4.86
CA CYS A 72 -10.91 -12.74 4.57
C CYS A 72 -10.28 -13.77 3.63
N ASN A 73 -10.78 -13.83 2.38
CA ASN A 73 -10.12 -14.60 1.33
C ASN A 73 -9.33 -13.66 0.41
N LEU A 74 -8.15 -13.27 0.86
CA LEU A 74 -7.23 -12.40 0.11
C LEU A 74 -6.97 -12.91 -1.30
N LYS A 75 -6.86 -14.23 -1.49
CA LYS A 75 -6.67 -14.84 -2.82
C LYS A 75 -7.85 -14.56 -3.75
N LYS A 76 -9.08 -14.70 -3.26
CA LYS A 76 -10.31 -14.39 -4.02
C LYS A 76 -10.41 -12.89 -4.31
N GLU A 77 -10.13 -12.05 -3.33
CA GLU A 77 -10.19 -10.59 -3.51
C GLU A 77 -9.15 -10.09 -4.52
N VAL A 78 -7.90 -10.57 -4.45
CA VAL A 78 -6.87 -10.25 -5.44
C VAL A 78 -7.28 -10.72 -6.83
N HIS A 79 -7.92 -11.89 -6.94
CA HIS A 79 -8.43 -12.38 -8.23
C HIS A 79 -9.53 -11.47 -8.81
N LEU A 80 -10.48 -11.02 -7.98
CA LEU A 80 -11.53 -10.09 -8.40
C LEU A 80 -10.98 -8.73 -8.82
N LEU A 81 -10.02 -8.20 -8.07
CA LEU A 81 -9.29 -6.98 -8.44
C LEU A 81 -8.58 -7.16 -9.79
N LYS A 82 -7.84 -8.25 -9.96
CA LYS A 82 -7.14 -8.57 -11.20
C LYS A 82 -8.09 -8.71 -12.40
N ALA A 83 -9.29 -9.26 -12.22
CA ALA A 83 -10.27 -9.29 -13.32
C ALA A 83 -10.78 -7.88 -13.65
N SER A 84 -11.12 -7.10 -12.62
CA SER A 84 -11.75 -5.79 -12.78
C SER A 84 -10.79 -4.72 -13.31
N MET A 85 -9.56 -4.69 -12.82
CA MET A 85 -8.52 -3.78 -13.29
C MET A 85 -8.15 -4.07 -14.75
N TYR A 86 -8.18 -5.34 -15.17
CA TYR A 86 -7.91 -5.73 -16.56
C TYR A 86 -9.03 -5.22 -17.47
N SER A 87 -10.27 -5.47 -17.09
CA SER A 87 -11.44 -4.97 -17.82
C SER A 87 -11.41 -3.44 -17.94
N ASN A 88 -11.15 -2.72 -16.85
CA ASN A 88 -11.25 -1.25 -16.87
C ASN A 88 -10.02 -0.57 -17.50
N PHE A 89 -8.81 -0.95 -17.10
CA PHE A 89 -7.62 -0.22 -17.53
C PHE A 89 -7.06 -0.71 -18.87
N ILE A 90 -7.25 -2.00 -19.19
CA ILE A 90 -6.69 -2.59 -20.42
C ILE A 90 -7.74 -2.67 -21.52
N VAL A 91 -8.88 -3.32 -21.25
CA VAL A 91 -9.91 -3.52 -22.27
C VAL A 91 -10.61 -2.19 -22.60
N LYS A 92 -11.04 -1.45 -21.58
CA LYS A 92 -11.72 -0.15 -21.77
C LYS A 92 -10.76 1.04 -21.90
N LYS A 93 -9.45 0.82 -21.74
CA LYS A 93 -8.40 1.86 -21.81
C LYS A 93 -8.64 3.05 -20.86
N GLU A 94 -9.28 2.80 -19.71
CA GLU A 94 -9.44 3.83 -18.68
C GLU A 94 -8.09 4.13 -18.01
N LYS A 95 -7.95 5.34 -17.47
CA LYS A 95 -6.72 5.73 -16.76
C LYS A 95 -6.58 4.92 -15.45
N PRO A 96 -5.37 4.43 -15.13
CA PRO A 96 -5.10 3.80 -13.84
C PRO A 96 -5.44 4.76 -12.68
N ILE A 97 -6.00 4.20 -11.61
CA ILE A 97 -6.39 4.94 -10.41
C ILE A 97 -5.23 4.86 -9.41
N TYR A 98 -4.50 5.97 -9.23
CA TYR A 98 -3.41 6.07 -8.24
C TYR A 98 -3.82 6.74 -6.93
N ASP A 99 -4.90 7.52 -6.94
CA ASP A 99 -5.42 8.19 -5.75
C ASP A 99 -5.95 7.17 -4.73
N PRO A 100 -5.47 7.16 -3.48
CA PRO A 100 -5.84 6.13 -2.50
C PRO A 100 -7.34 6.13 -2.17
N THR A 101 -7.99 7.29 -2.14
CA THR A 101 -9.42 7.40 -1.83
C THR A 101 -10.26 6.77 -2.92
N LYS A 102 -10.00 7.13 -4.18
CA LYS A 102 -10.65 6.52 -5.35
C LYS A 102 -10.33 5.03 -5.46
N PHE A 103 -9.11 4.64 -5.14
CA PHE A 103 -8.69 3.24 -5.20
C PHE A 103 -9.39 2.38 -4.14
N LYS A 104 -9.57 2.89 -2.90
CA LYS A 104 -10.38 2.22 -1.87
C LYS A 104 -11.83 2.05 -2.32
N ALA A 105 -12.43 3.09 -2.90
CA ALA A 105 -13.79 3.02 -3.42
C ALA A 105 -13.92 1.97 -4.53
N PHE A 106 -12.94 1.92 -5.44
CA PHE A 106 -12.84 0.89 -6.47
C PHE A 106 -12.69 -0.52 -5.88
N CYS A 107 -11.81 -0.71 -4.91
CA CYS A 107 -11.64 -2.01 -4.22
C CYS A 107 -12.97 -2.49 -3.60
N LYS A 108 -13.72 -1.58 -2.98
CA LYS A 108 -15.05 -1.89 -2.42
C LYS A 108 -16.06 -2.25 -3.51
N SER A 109 -16.10 -1.52 -4.63
CA SER A 109 -17.07 -1.76 -5.70
C SER A 109 -16.87 -3.10 -6.40
N VAL A 110 -15.62 -3.61 -6.46
CA VAL A 110 -15.30 -4.92 -7.06
C VAL A 110 -15.41 -6.08 -6.07
N GLY A 111 -15.80 -5.82 -4.82
CA GLY A 111 -15.90 -6.84 -3.76
C GLY A 111 -14.57 -7.18 -3.07
N SER A 112 -13.51 -6.42 -3.31
CA SER A 112 -12.20 -6.55 -2.64
C SER A 112 -12.08 -5.57 -1.46
N THR A 113 -13.03 -5.65 -0.53
CA THR A 113 -13.18 -4.64 0.53
C THR A 113 -12.03 -4.66 1.53
N TYR A 114 -11.41 -5.81 1.79
CA TYR A 114 -10.51 -5.98 2.93
C TYR A 114 -9.03 -5.92 2.55
N ASN A 115 -8.66 -6.26 1.32
CA ASN A 115 -7.27 -6.20 0.83
C ASN A 115 -6.56 -4.89 1.18
N PHE A 116 -7.19 -3.75 0.91
CA PHE A 116 -6.60 -2.44 1.18
C PHE A 116 -6.30 -2.26 2.67
N TYR A 117 -7.28 -2.56 3.53
CA TYR A 117 -7.11 -2.38 4.98
C TYR A 117 -6.10 -3.34 5.57
N HIS A 118 -6.05 -4.59 5.10
CA HIS A 118 -5.07 -5.57 5.58
C HIS A 118 -3.63 -5.16 5.26
N ILE A 119 -3.37 -4.72 4.04
CA ILE A 119 -2.03 -4.26 3.65
C ILE A 119 -1.70 -2.96 4.36
N MET A 120 -2.64 -2.02 4.44
CA MET A 120 -2.46 -0.76 5.17
C MET A 120 -2.10 -1.00 6.63
N ALA A 121 -2.77 -1.94 7.29
CA ALA A 121 -2.48 -2.35 8.67
C ALA A 121 -1.10 -3.01 8.80
N ALA A 122 -0.66 -3.77 7.80
CA ALA A 122 0.67 -4.39 7.80
C ALA A 122 1.81 -3.39 7.62
N VAL A 123 1.60 -2.30 6.87
CA VAL A 123 2.64 -1.30 6.58
C VAL A 123 2.61 -0.09 7.51
N THR A 124 1.62 0.00 8.41
CA THR A 124 1.39 1.17 9.28
C THR A 124 1.43 0.81 10.76
N ASP A 125 2.23 1.54 11.53
CA ASP A 125 2.29 1.47 13.00
C ASP A 125 1.69 2.75 13.60
N LYS A 126 1.12 2.65 14.81
CA LYS A 126 0.59 3.79 15.58
C LYS A 126 1.63 4.90 15.82
N ARG A 127 2.92 4.56 15.78
CA ARG A 127 4.05 5.50 15.93
C ARG A 127 4.34 6.32 14.68
N HIS A 128 3.71 6.01 13.55
CA HIS A 128 3.92 6.75 12.32
C HIS A 128 3.32 8.16 12.38
N SER A 129 4.05 9.13 11.86
CA SER A 129 3.55 10.50 11.73
C SER A 129 2.40 10.56 10.70
N PRO A 130 1.54 11.60 10.76
CA PRO A 130 0.45 11.77 9.78
C PRO A 130 0.92 11.75 8.32
N ASN A 131 2.05 12.38 8.02
CA ASN A 131 2.65 12.37 6.68
C ASN A 131 3.06 10.96 6.25
N LYS A 132 3.59 10.15 7.19
CA LYS A 132 3.97 8.76 6.94
C LYS A 132 2.76 7.88 6.68
N ILE A 133 1.65 8.13 7.39
CA ILE A 133 0.37 7.44 7.17
C ILE A 133 -0.16 7.74 5.76
N LEU A 134 -0.19 9.00 5.35
CA LEU A 134 -0.64 9.39 4.00
C LEU A 134 0.24 8.75 2.90
N LEU A 135 1.56 8.72 3.11
CA LEU A 135 2.48 8.02 2.21
C LEU A 135 2.21 6.51 2.17
N ASN A 136 1.86 5.90 3.30
CA ASN A 136 1.55 4.48 3.37
C ASN A 136 0.24 4.14 2.65
N GLU A 137 -0.73 5.06 2.56
CA GLU A 137 -1.93 4.86 1.75
C GLU A 137 -1.60 4.75 0.26
N LEU A 138 -0.73 5.64 -0.23
CA LEU A 138 -0.21 5.58 -1.60
C LEU A 138 0.55 4.26 -1.85
N ARG A 139 1.44 3.90 -0.93
CA ARG A 139 2.20 2.64 -1.01
C ARG A 139 1.29 1.42 -1.01
N THR A 140 0.22 1.44 -0.24
CA THR A 140 -0.76 0.35 -0.19
C THR A 140 -1.43 0.14 -1.55
N ALA A 141 -1.87 1.23 -2.19
CA ALA A 141 -2.41 1.13 -3.56
C ALA A 141 -1.38 0.52 -4.51
N THR A 142 -0.13 1.01 -4.50
CA THR A 142 0.96 0.47 -5.32
C THR A 142 1.23 -1.01 -5.07
N ILE A 143 1.28 -1.44 -3.80
CA ILE A 143 1.47 -2.87 -3.45
C ILE A 143 0.35 -3.72 -4.04
N ILE A 144 -0.91 -3.26 -3.97
CA ILE A 144 -2.04 -4.00 -4.53
C ILE A 144 -1.93 -4.13 -6.06
N TYR A 145 -1.56 -3.06 -6.76
CA TYR A 145 -1.27 -3.15 -8.21
C TYR A 145 -0.20 -4.20 -8.50
N LYS A 146 0.91 -4.18 -7.73
CA LYS A 146 1.99 -5.16 -7.86
C LYS A 146 1.51 -6.58 -7.61
N MET A 147 0.69 -6.82 -6.58
CA MET A 147 0.12 -8.14 -6.30
C MET A 147 -0.82 -8.64 -7.41
N CYS A 148 -1.58 -7.74 -8.04
CA CYS A 148 -2.52 -8.13 -9.10
C CYS A 148 -1.80 -8.51 -10.40
N TYR A 149 -0.69 -7.85 -10.71
CA TYR A 149 -0.10 -7.97 -12.04
C TYR A 149 1.40 -8.23 -12.12
N SER A 150 2.24 -7.84 -11.15
CA SER A 150 3.71 -8.08 -11.18
C SER A 150 4.28 -7.96 -12.62
N LEU A 151 5.09 -8.92 -13.09
CA LEU A 151 5.63 -9.04 -14.47
C LEU A 151 4.60 -9.30 -15.60
N SER A 152 3.30 -9.13 -15.37
CA SER A 152 2.29 -9.27 -16.42
C SER A 152 2.41 -8.11 -17.40
N GLN A 153 2.39 -8.41 -18.70
CA GLN A 153 2.28 -7.41 -19.78
C GLN A 153 1.06 -6.47 -19.61
N GLN A 154 0.12 -6.84 -18.74
CA GLN A 154 -1.07 -6.07 -18.37
C GLN A 154 -0.76 -4.86 -17.48
N CYS A 155 0.45 -4.73 -16.92
CA CYS A 155 0.92 -3.54 -16.19
C CYS A 155 1.99 -2.74 -16.94
N ASN A 156 2.14 -2.97 -18.25
CA ASN A 156 3.14 -2.28 -19.07
C ASN A 156 3.12 -0.76 -18.85
N ALA A 157 1.94 -0.13 -18.76
CA ALA A 157 1.87 1.32 -18.55
C ALA A 157 2.56 1.77 -17.24
N MET A 158 2.26 1.13 -16.11
CA MET A 158 2.88 1.46 -14.82
C MET A 158 4.36 1.08 -14.79
N GLN A 159 4.72 -0.06 -15.38
CA GLN A 159 6.10 -0.52 -15.49
C GLN A 159 6.96 0.37 -16.39
N ILE A 160 6.35 0.97 -17.42
CA ILE A 160 6.96 1.99 -18.26
C ILE A 160 7.11 3.29 -17.46
N ASP A 161 6.05 3.78 -16.81
CA ASP A 161 6.13 5.00 -15.99
C ASP A 161 7.23 4.89 -14.92
N GLN A 162 7.31 3.73 -14.26
CA GLN A 162 8.34 3.44 -13.28
C GLN A 162 9.74 3.35 -13.90
N SER A 163 9.87 2.73 -15.08
CA SER A 163 11.18 2.61 -15.73
C SER A 163 11.69 3.96 -16.23
N LEU A 164 10.81 4.80 -16.78
CA LEU A 164 11.11 6.17 -17.19
C LEU A 164 11.52 7.05 -15.99
N TYR A 165 10.81 6.91 -14.86
CA TYR A 165 11.16 7.63 -13.65
C TYR A 165 12.57 7.26 -13.15
N LEU A 166 12.89 5.97 -13.10
CA LEU A 166 14.19 5.50 -12.63
C LEU A 166 15.33 5.89 -13.58
N ASP A 167 15.08 5.81 -14.89
CA ASP A 167 16.01 6.27 -15.91
C ASP A 167 16.29 7.78 -15.77
N SER A 168 15.23 8.59 -15.61
CA SER A 168 15.36 10.04 -15.35
C SER A 168 16.05 10.37 -14.02
N SER A 169 16.07 9.43 -13.08
CA SER A 169 16.76 9.54 -11.80
C SER A 169 18.23 9.09 -11.88
N ASN A 170 18.76 8.83 -13.08
CA ASN A 170 20.12 8.35 -13.35
C ASN A 170 20.45 6.99 -12.69
N ILE A 171 19.45 6.12 -12.51
CA ILE A 171 19.74 4.73 -12.19
C ILE A 171 20.40 4.06 -13.40
N ASN A 172 21.41 3.23 -13.15
CA ASN A 172 22.10 2.50 -14.21
C ASN A 172 21.20 1.42 -14.83
N LYS A 173 21.56 0.96 -16.03
CA LYS A 173 20.78 -0.07 -16.74
C LYS A 173 20.62 -1.36 -15.95
N GLU A 174 21.63 -1.73 -15.16
CA GLU A 174 21.59 -2.89 -14.27
C GLU A 174 20.57 -2.73 -13.14
N GLY A 175 20.43 -1.53 -12.58
CA GLY A 175 19.41 -1.20 -11.59
C GLY A 175 18.00 -1.28 -12.19
N ILE A 176 17.81 -0.79 -13.42
CA ILE A 176 16.53 -0.92 -14.14
C ILE A 176 16.21 -2.40 -14.41
N GLU A 177 17.19 -3.19 -14.82
CA GLU A 177 17.02 -4.63 -15.07
C GLU A 177 16.74 -5.41 -13.78
N THR A 178 17.37 -5.02 -12.67
CA THR A 178 17.08 -5.60 -11.34
C THR A 178 15.64 -5.30 -10.93
N GLN A 179 15.19 -4.05 -11.11
CA GLN A 179 13.78 -3.69 -10.86
C GLN A 179 12.84 -4.43 -11.81
N HIS A 180 13.26 -4.73 -13.03
CA HIS A 180 12.48 -5.51 -13.98
C HIS A 180 12.32 -6.95 -13.48
N GLN A 181 13.39 -7.59 -13.00
CA GLN A 181 13.32 -8.92 -12.40
C GLN A 181 12.40 -8.99 -11.18
N LEU A 182 12.33 -7.91 -10.40
CA LEU A 182 11.39 -7.76 -9.28
C LEU A 182 9.94 -7.49 -9.74
N GLY A 183 9.72 -7.24 -11.03
CA GLY A 183 8.42 -6.95 -11.63
C GLY A 183 7.97 -5.50 -11.54
N ASP A 184 8.88 -4.59 -11.16
CA ASP A 184 8.59 -3.19 -10.91
C ASP A 184 8.71 -2.31 -12.16
N THR A 185 9.56 -2.70 -13.11
CA THR A 185 9.79 -1.97 -14.36
C THR A 185 9.59 -2.87 -15.57
N CYS A 186 9.50 -2.26 -16.75
CA CYS A 186 9.62 -2.99 -18.01
C CYS A 186 11.09 -3.26 -18.34
N SER A 187 11.34 -4.19 -19.27
CA SER A 187 12.70 -4.51 -19.72
C SER A 187 13.44 -3.25 -20.20
N ILE A 188 14.77 -3.24 -20.03
CA ILE A 188 15.60 -2.10 -20.49
C ILE A 188 15.39 -1.78 -21.97
N LYS A 189 15.17 -2.80 -22.81
CA LYS A 189 14.87 -2.64 -24.24
C LYS A 189 13.58 -1.88 -24.49
N THR A 190 12.56 -2.07 -23.64
CA THR A 190 11.29 -1.36 -23.74
C THR A 190 11.45 0.08 -23.31
N THR A 191 12.16 0.33 -22.20
CA THR A 191 12.50 1.67 -21.72
C THR A 191 13.25 2.49 -22.78
N ASP A 192 14.35 1.95 -23.33
CA ASP A 192 15.16 2.60 -24.36
C ASP A 192 14.29 2.97 -25.59
N ARG A 193 13.36 2.08 -25.98
CA ARG A 193 12.44 2.32 -27.10
C ARG A 193 11.45 3.45 -26.83
N VAL A 194 10.83 3.45 -25.64
CA VAL A 194 9.86 4.49 -25.25
C VAL A 194 10.56 5.84 -25.14
N MET A 195 11.75 5.90 -24.54
CA MET A 195 12.55 7.11 -24.45
C MET A 195 12.91 7.68 -25.82
N THR A 196 13.27 6.82 -26.78
CA THR A 196 13.56 7.23 -28.16
C THR A 196 12.34 7.89 -28.80
N VAL A 197 11.15 7.28 -28.68
CA VAL A 197 9.91 7.83 -29.22
C VAL A 197 9.56 9.17 -28.57
N LEU A 198 9.72 9.29 -27.25
CA LEU A 198 9.47 10.55 -26.54
C LEU A 198 10.44 11.65 -27.00
N ALA A 199 11.72 11.33 -27.16
CA ALA A 199 12.73 12.27 -27.64
C ALA A 199 12.42 12.77 -29.06
N GLU A 200 12.01 11.88 -29.97
CA GLU A 200 11.57 12.22 -31.32
C GLU A 200 10.34 13.14 -31.31
N GLN A 201 9.35 12.86 -30.47
CA GLN A 201 8.16 13.70 -30.32
C GLN A 201 8.52 15.11 -29.81
N HIS A 202 9.39 15.21 -28.80
CA HIS A 202 9.86 16.50 -28.29
C HIS A 202 10.63 17.29 -29.36
N TYR A 203 11.49 16.62 -30.13
CA TYR A 203 12.25 17.25 -31.20
C TYR A 203 11.34 17.80 -32.32
N MET A 204 10.28 17.08 -32.68
CA MET A 204 9.30 17.54 -33.67
C MET A 204 8.41 18.68 -33.15
N CYS A 205 8.10 18.71 -31.85
CA CYS A 205 7.30 19.77 -31.24
C CYS A 205 8.06 21.10 -31.13
N ASN A 206 9.40 21.06 -31.00
CA ASN A 206 10.27 22.24 -30.92
C ASN A 206 10.69 22.80 -32.30
N LYS A 207 10.25 22.18 -33.41
CA LYS A 207 10.52 22.62 -34.79
C LYS A 207 9.38 23.42 -35.43
N LYS A 208 8.28 23.64 -34.71
CA LYS A 208 7.18 24.54 -35.11
C LYS A 208 7.36 25.90 -34.48
#